data_AF-A0A140E3V0-F1
#
_entry.id   AF-A0A140E3V0-F1
#
_cell.length_a   1.000
_cell.length_b   1.000
_cell.length_c   1.000
_cell.angle_alpha   90.00
_cell.angle_beta   90.00
_cell.angle_gamma   90.00
#
_symmetry.space_group_name_H-M   'P 1'
#
loop_
_entity.id
_entity.type
_entity.pdbx_description
1 polymer ?
#
loop_
_entity_poly.entity_id
_entity_poly.type
_entity_poly.pdbx_seq_one_letter_code
_entity_poly.pdbx_strand_id
1 'polypeptide(L)'
;MSIRCFSLLNIVLLGSGLLAGCATTRQIAVDYPKTESLPIKPLRGQTTVSGDDYYVQLVSDFDFKGDNALKGGCSDVGGHYENGDLSAALVFSVHNDPLKLKREASGFLYQATTGKCNFKLETKKSYLTPWLRLDSSKDTLIEYNFLTSNSHEANLSQLISDVNAASSLFAFTGVGAGMAVMGKLAGNWVESNPQVVAKTPAAGAAGASTNGKYSSETHSLPASVVLAGDSSSFNQIRLGVYEVVEGGMSAWSSESKLLGELRVYPEIVSSLLLKTAGELTPDAHDLSLDELWRVPIQTANGEVSLRQLIDQVDPAAKPNLQPDWQNYPDVESQCRRLKLAMKDLGFNKFDRNAVLYYFLSKTSPDWKNFNISAQRAMTDEIRPKLLEQYRAKDFSGCLASEDYDVMKSMKLAVNTEQDWDALTNSRQKKEGVINPIQSAARQFLSALQNPNKDEAARQLYPLLNTEKGGNGTVLLQNHLSNFGLETLLQLPTVADEGVLINAGQLAGVFSGLNVEAYSCARPAQDQGQPLANIGIMLFVTKPGSPREKGGALEFELVQGKIARLTFQHPSFRDFEQNLADYPDLGGCRIEADLLNKLH
;
A
#
# COMPACT_ATOMS: atom_id res chain seq x y z
N MET A 1 -83.06 -54.36 36.06
CA MET A 1 -83.58 -52.99 36.04
C MET A 1 -82.51 -52.06 36.61
N SER A 2 -82.04 -51.16 35.75
CA SER A 2 -81.18 -50.02 36.06
C SER A 2 -81.98 -48.97 36.83
N ILE A 3 -81.32 -48.23 37.74
CA ILE A 3 -81.13 -46.76 37.65
C ILE A 3 -80.40 -46.26 38.91
N ARG A 4 -79.38 -45.42 38.66
CA ARG A 4 -78.60 -44.52 39.56
C ARG A 4 -77.13 -44.89 39.78
N CYS A 5 -76.33 -44.77 38.71
CA CYS A 5 -74.88 -44.58 38.79
C CYS A 5 -74.39 -43.46 37.85
N PHE A 6 -75.20 -42.43 37.61
CA PHE A 6 -74.90 -41.34 36.66
C PHE A 6 -74.40 -40.04 37.29
N SER A 7 -74.25 -39.96 38.62
CA SER A 7 -73.91 -38.70 39.29
C SER A 7 -72.46 -38.56 39.76
N LEU A 8 -71.65 -39.63 39.73
CA LEU A 8 -70.26 -39.60 40.22
C LEU A 8 -69.21 -39.48 39.10
N LEU A 9 -69.53 -39.91 37.87
CA LEU A 9 -68.58 -39.86 36.75
C LEU A 9 -68.36 -38.44 36.21
N ASN A 10 -69.39 -37.58 36.25
CA ASN A 10 -69.30 -36.21 35.76
C ASN A 10 -68.48 -35.28 36.69
N ILE A 11 -68.39 -35.59 37.98
CA ILE A 11 -67.62 -34.78 38.94
C ILE A 11 -66.12 -35.12 38.87
N VAL A 12 -65.76 -36.37 38.57
CA VAL A 12 -64.36 -36.79 38.42
C VAL A 12 -63.76 -36.32 37.08
N LEU A 13 -64.56 -36.26 36.00
CA LEU A 13 -64.12 -35.72 34.69
C LEU A 13 -64.00 -34.19 34.68
N LEU A 14 -64.82 -33.47 35.45
CA LEU A 14 -64.67 -32.01 35.63
C LEU A 14 -63.53 -31.65 36.59
N GLY A 15 -63.21 -32.50 37.58
CA GLY A 15 -62.07 -32.32 38.48
C GLY A 15 -60.70 -32.63 37.86
N SER A 16 -60.64 -33.53 36.88
CA SER A 16 -59.41 -33.86 36.14
C SER A 16 -59.16 -32.94 34.93
N GLY A 17 -60.20 -32.30 34.38
CA GLY A 17 -60.05 -31.22 33.39
C GLY A 17 -59.57 -29.88 33.98
N LEU A 18 -59.73 -29.66 35.28
CA LEU A 18 -59.28 -28.44 35.98
C LEU A 18 -57.84 -28.53 36.54
N LEU A 19 -57.24 -29.72 36.56
CA LEU A 19 -55.85 -29.94 37.01
C LEU A 19 -54.86 -30.14 35.84
N ALA A 20 -55.34 -30.09 34.60
CA ALA A 20 -54.51 -30.13 33.38
C ALA A 20 -54.34 -28.73 32.75
N GLY A 21 -54.43 -27.66 33.56
CA GLY A 21 -53.93 -26.35 33.15
C GLY A 21 -52.40 -26.39 33.18
N CYS A 22 -51.78 -26.91 32.12
CA CYS A 22 -50.33 -26.78 31.93
C CYS A 22 -49.99 -25.29 31.96
N ALA A 23 -49.21 -24.88 32.97
CA ALA A 23 -48.64 -23.55 33.02
C ALA A 23 -47.86 -23.33 31.73
N THR A 24 -48.30 -22.38 30.91
CA THR A 24 -47.61 -22.05 29.67
C THR A 24 -46.31 -21.32 30.00
N THR A 25 -45.14 -21.89 29.71
CA THR A 25 -43.85 -21.23 29.91
C THR A 25 -43.33 -20.66 28.59
N ARG A 26 -42.96 -19.37 28.58
CA ARG A 26 -42.33 -18.70 27.45
C ARG A 26 -40.81 -18.78 27.59
N GLN A 27 -40.15 -19.51 26.70
CA GLN A 27 -38.69 -19.69 26.68
C GLN A 27 -38.10 -19.09 25.41
N ILE A 28 -36.78 -18.83 25.42
CA ILE A 28 -36.03 -18.47 24.21
C ILE A 28 -35.20 -19.68 23.77
N ALA A 29 -35.13 -19.89 22.46
CA ALA A 29 -34.24 -20.83 21.82
C ALA A 29 -33.38 -20.11 20.76
N VAL A 30 -32.15 -20.59 20.57
CA VAL A 30 -31.23 -20.09 19.54
C VAL A 30 -31.04 -21.19 18.50
N ASP A 31 -31.20 -20.84 17.23
CA ASP A 31 -31.00 -21.75 16.09
C ASP A 31 -29.52 -22.04 15.85
N TYR A 32 -29.26 -23.11 15.11
CA TYR A 32 -27.91 -23.40 14.61
C TYR A 32 -27.41 -22.25 13.72
N PRO A 33 -26.08 -21.94 13.76
CA PRO A 33 -25.51 -20.85 12.99
C PRO A 33 -25.63 -21.12 11.49
N LYS A 34 -26.18 -20.15 10.76
CA LYS A 34 -26.21 -20.13 9.29
C LYS A 34 -25.12 -19.22 8.76
N THR A 35 -24.32 -19.71 7.82
CA THR A 35 -23.19 -18.98 7.26
C THR A 35 -23.46 -18.52 5.84
N GLU A 36 -23.19 -17.25 5.57
CA GLU A 36 -23.18 -16.64 4.25
C GLU A 36 -21.76 -16.18 3.93
N SER A 37 -21.21 -16.64 2.80
CA SER A 37 -19.84 -16.32 2.39
C SER A 37 -19.83 -15.17 1.37
N LEU A 38 -19.08 -14.12 1.66
CA LEU A 38 -18.93 -12.92 0.83
C LEU A 38 -17.47 -12.81 0.36
N PRO A 39 -17.19 -12.69 -0.94
CA PRO A 39 -15.82 -12.59 -1.44
C PRO A 39 -15.15 -11.27 -1.03
N ILE A 40 -13.87 -11.34 -0.64
CA ILE A 40 -13.05 -10.15 -0.37
C ILE A 40 -12.53 -9.61 -1.69
N LYS A 41 -12.74 -8.31 -1.92
CA LYS A 41 -12.26 -7.64 -3.14
C LYS A 41 -10.77 -7.30 -3.02
N PRO A 42 -9.93 -7.66 -4.01
CA PRO A 42 -8.57 -7.14 -4.11
C PRO A 42 -8.56 -5.61 -4.17
N LEU A 43 -7.50 -4.99 -3.65
CA LEU A 43 -7.29 -3.56 -3.79
C LEU A 43 -6.95 -3.20 -5.24
N ARG A 44 -7.15 -1.93 -5.61
CA ARG A 44 -6.89 -1.45 -6.97
C ARG A 44 -5.44 -1.76 -7.39
N GLY A 45 -5.29 -2.37 -8.57
CA GLY A 45 -3.99 -2.77 -9.11
C GLY A 45 -3.46 -4.11 -8.59
N GLN A 46 -4.20 -4.80 -7.71
CA GLN A 46 -3.88 -6.13 -7.24
C GLN A 46 -4.85 -7.16 -7.82
N THR A 47 -4.35 -8.37 -8.07
CA THR A 47 -5.13 -9.50 -8.59
C THR A 47 -5.61 -10.45 -7.49
N THR A 48 -4.91 -10.47 -6.36
CA THR A 48 -5.20 -11.33 -5.20
C THR A 48 -5.28 -10.49 -3.92
N VAL A 49 -5.95 -11.04 -2.90
CA VAL A 49 -6.00 -10.44 -1.56
C VAL A 49 -4.84 -10.99 -0.74
N SER A 50 -4.02 -10.10 -0.21
CA SER A 50 -2.98 -10.41 0.76
C SER A 50 -3.53 -10.25 2.18
N GLY A 51 -3.07 -11.12 3.08
CA GLY A 51 -3.40 -11.02 4.51
C GLY A 51 -2.89 -9.74 5.19
N ASP A 52 -2.10 -8.92 4.50
CA ASP A 52 -1.57 -7.63 4.97
C ASP A 52 -2.29 -6.40 4.34
N ASP A 53 -3.41 -6.63 3.63
CA ASP A 53 -4.15 -5.57 2.92
C ASP A 53 -5.18 -4.83 3.78
N TYR A 54 -5.85 -5.57 4.66
CA TYR A 54 -6.99 -5.08 5.42
C TYR A 54 -6.80 -5.31 6.91
N TYR A 55 -7.48 -4.46 7.67
CA TYR A 55 -7.85 -4.70 9.05
C TYR A 55 -9.28 -5.20 9.11
N VAL A 56 -9.53 -6.12 10.02
CA VAL A 56 -10.82 -6.76 10.26
C VAL A 56 -11.21 -6.52 11.71
N GLN A 57 -12.46 -6.10 11.92
CA GLN A 57 -13.08 -6.08 13.22
C GLN A 57 -14.32 -6.98 13.20
N LEU A 58 -14.40 -7.93 14.11
CA LEU A 58 -15.57 -8.80 14.24
C LEU A 58 -16.61 -8.12 15.12
N VAL A 59 -17.83 -8.06 14.62
CA VAL A 59 -18.94 -7.33 15.22
C VAL A 59 -20.12 -8.27 15.39
N SER A 60 -20.77 -8.18 16.54
CA SER A 60 -22.06 -8.81 16.82
C SER A 60 -23.15 -7.76 16.92
N ASP A 61 -24.26 -7.97 16.23
CA ASP A 61 -25.43 -7.07 16.25
C ASP A 61 -26.73 -7.88 16.17
N PHE A 62 -27.80 -7.37 16.76
CA PHE A 62 -29.10 -8.05 16.78
C PHE A 62 -30.11 -7.31 15.91
N ASP A 63 -30.55 -7.97 14.84
CA ASP A 63 -31.58 -7.44 13.94
C ASP A 63 -32.97 -7.92 14.40
N PHE A 64 -33.77 -7.01 14.97
CA PHE A 64 -35.11 -7.30 15.44
C PHE A 64 -36.08 -7.51 14.27
N LYS A 65 -36.78 -8.64 14.25
CA LYS A 65 -37.85 -8.91 13.28
C LYS A 65 -39.22 -8.68 13.91
N GLY A 66 -39.51 -7.41 14.25
CA GLY A 66 -40.86 -6.90 14.51
C GLY A 66 -41.10 -6.30 15.89
N ASP A 67 -41.46 -5.01 15.93
CA ASP A 67 -41.82 -4.24 17.13
C ASP A 67 -43.01 -4.80 17.94
N ASN A 68 -43.80 -5.69 17.33
CA ASN A 68 -44.98 -6.31 17.94
C ASN A 68 -44.72 -7.72 18.48
N ALA A 69 -43.50 -8.26 18.33
CA ALA A 69 -43.21 -9.64 18.75
C ALA A 69 -43.27 -9.81 20.28
N LEU A 70 -42.70 -8.84 21.00
CA LEU A 70 -42.67 -8.79 22.47
C LEU A 70 -43.92 -8.14 23.09
N LYS A 71 -44.73 -7.42 22.28
CA LYS A 71 -45.96 -6.72 22.71
C LYS A 71 -47.24 -7.56 22.57
N GLY A 72 -47.14 -8.77 22.02
CA GLY A 72 -48.28 -9.70 21.98
C GLY A 72 -48.66 -10.07 23.40
N GLY A 73 -49.80 -9.58 23.89
CA GLY A 73 -50.33 -9.99 25.18
C GLY A 73 -50.59 -11.50 25.19
N CYS A 74 -50.39 -12.14 26.33
CA CYS A 74 -50.78 -13.54 26.48
C CYS A 74 -52.28 -13.68 26.21
N SER A 75 -52.67 -14.61 25.34
CA SER A 75 -54.07 -14.96 25.18
C SER A 75 -54.57 -15.63 26.46
N ASP A 76 -55.56 -15.01 27.12
CA ASP A 76 -56.19 -15.41 28.40
C ASP A 76 -57.02 -16.73 28.31
N VAL A 77 -56.66 -17.66 27.43
CA VAL A 77 -57.36 -18.95 27.27
C VAL A 77 -56.45 -20.08 27.74
N GLY A 78 -56.16 -20.08 29.04
CA GLY A 78 -55.34 -21.11 29.71
C GLY A 78 -55.05 -20.70 31.15
N GLY A 79 -55.09 -21.65 32.08
CA GLY A 79 -54.84 -21.39 33.50
C GLY A 79 -53.45 -20.81 33.77
N HIS A 80 -53.38 -19.93 34.77
CA HIS A 80 -52.21 -19.40 35.48
C HIS A 80 -50.83 -19.67 34.82
N TYR A 81 -50.28 -18.65 34.17
CA TYR A 81 -48.81 -18.57 33.99
C TYR A 81 -48.19 -18.50 35.39
N GLU A 82 -47.44 -19.53 35.80
CA GLU A 82 -46.53 -19.36 36.94
C GLU A 82 -45.45 -18.37 36.52
N ASN A 83 -45.26 -17.31 37.32
CA ASN A 83 -44.12 -16.40 37.21
C ASN A 83 -42.83 -17.17 37.56
N GLY A 84 -42.41 -18.11 36.71
CA GLY A 84 -41.03 -18.56 36.72
C GLY A 84 -40.21 -17.40 36.19
N ASP A 85 -39.34 -16.83 37.03
CA ASP A 85 -38.38 -15.78 36.66
C ASP A 85 -37.36 -16.35 35.67
N LEU A 86 -37.80 -16.55 34.43
CA LEU A 86 -37.02 -17.11 33.33
C LEU A 86 -36.12 -16.00 32.79
N SER A 87 -34.81 -16.26 32.83
CA SER A 87 -33.82 -15.40 32.22
C SER A 87 -32.92 -16.22 31.30
N ALA A 88 -32.56 -15.62 30.16
CA ALA A 88 -31.66 -16.24 29.20
C ALA A 88 -30.63 -15.22 28.72
N ALA A 89 -29.41 -15.64 28.47
CA ALA A 89 -28.36 -14.76 27.98
C ALA A 89 -27.46 -15.49 26.99
N LEU A 90 -26.94 -14.76 26.00
CA LEU A 90 -25.92 -15.27 25.10
C LEU A 90 -24.62 -14.49 25.33
N VAL A 91 -23.55 -15.22 25.64
CA VAL A 91 -22.21 -14.68 25.86
C VAL A 91 -21.26 -15.29 24.84
N PHE A 92 -20.54 -14.46 24.10
CA PHE A 92 -19.46 -14.88 23.22
C PHE A 92 -18.16 -15.00 24.00
N SER A 93 -17.43 -16.08 23.78
CA SER A 93 -16.04 -16.26 24.19
C SER A 93 -15.15 -16.18 22.94
N VAL A 94 -14.30 -15.15 22.87
CA VAL A 94 -13.43 -14.86 21.73
C VAL A 94 -11.99 -15.17 22.10
N HIS A 95 -11.31 -15.91 21.23
CA HIS A 95 -9.96 -16.39 21.47
C HIS A 95 -9.09 -16.27 20.20
N ASN A 96 -7.86 -15.79 20.36
CA ASN A 96 -6.85 -15.78 19.30
C ASN A 96 -5.47 -16.06 19.93
N ASP A 97 -4.98 -17.30 19.76
CA ASP A 97 -3.74 -17.78 20.36
C ASP A 97 -2.49 -16.99 19.94
N PRO A 98 -2.24 -16.73 18.63
CA PRO A 98 -1.08 -15.96 18.19
C PRO A 98 -0.97 -14.58 18.85
N LEU A 99 -2.11 -13.94 19.09
CA LEU A 99 -2.18 -12.62 19.72
C LEU A 99 -2.36 -12.67 21.24
N LYS A 100 -2.49 -13.87 21.83
CA LYS A 100 -2.86 -14.08 23.24
C LYS A 100 -4.12 -13.30 23.65
N LEU A 101 -5.05 -13.13 22.72
CA LEU A 101 -6.32 -12.44 22.97
C LEU A 101 -7.33 -13.43 23.53
N LYS A 102 -7.88 -13.13 24.71
CA LYS A 102 -9.01 -13.86 25.33
C LYS A 102 -10.02 -12.87 25.86
N ARG A 103 -11.29 -13.06 25.53
CA ARG A 103 -12.33 -12.10 25.90
C ARG A 103 -13.73 -12.72 25.93
N GLU A 104 -14.59 -12.15 26.77
CA GLU A 104 -16.03 -12.38 26.72
C GLU A 104 -16.80 -11.13 26.25
N ALA A 105 -17.91 -11.32 25.54
CA ALA A 105 -18.78 -10.23 25.10
C ALA A 105 -20.26 -10.67 25.13
N SER A 106 -21.17 -9.76 25.49
CA SER A 106 -22.60 -10.07 25.49
C SER A 106 -23.17 -10.00 24.07
N GLY A 107 -23.97 -10.99 23.69
CA GLY A 107 -24.83 -10.95 22.51
C GLY A 107 -26.21 -10.39 22.82
N PHE A 108 -26.90 -10.98 23.80
CA PHE A 108 -28.18 -10.47 24.31
C PHE A 108 -28.46 -10.94 25.74
N LEU A 109 -29.38 -10.26 26.41
CA LEU A 109 -29.98 -10.64 27.68
C LEU A 109 -31.50 -10.58 27.58
N TYR A 110 -32.16 -11.67 27.94
CA TYR A 110 -33.60 -11.80 28.03
C TYR A 110 -34.01 -12.00 29.49
N GLN A 111 -34.97 -11.21 29.95
CA GLN A 111 -35.49 -11.30 31.32
C GLN A 111 -37.02 -11.19 31.32
N ALA A 112 -37.66 -12.13 32.00
CA ALA A 112 -39.03 -11.94 32.47
C ALA A 112 -39.05 -10.83 33.54
N THR A 113 -40.04 -9.93 33.46
CA THR A 113 -40.19 -8.82 34.41
C THR A 113 -41.46 -8.97 35.24
N THR A 114 -41.57 -8.25 36.35
CA THR A 114 -42.71 -8.33 37.27
C THR A 114 -43.99 -7.81 36.62
N GLY A 115 -44.93 -8.72 36.35
CA GLY A 115 -46.23 -8.42 35.75
C GLY A 115 -46.60 -9.46 34.70
N LYS A 116 -47.90 -9.69 34.48
CA LYS A 116 -48.36 -10.64 33.46
C LYS A 116 -47.75 -10.29 32.10
N CYS A 117 -46.89 -11.16 31.57
CA CYS A 117 -46.43 -11.15 30.18
C CYS A 117 -45.53 -9.98 29.76
N ASN A 118 -44.79 -9.36 30.70
CA ASN A 118 -43.80 -8.34 30.38
C ASN A 118 -42.40 -8.94 30.30
N PHE A 119 -41.74 -8.79 29.15
CA PHE A 119 -40.40 -9.31 28.90
C PHE A 119 -39.49 -8.22 28.35
N LYS A 120 -38.23 -8.25 28.76
CA LYS A 120 -37.20 -7.33 28.31
C LYS A 120 -36.11 -8.11 27.59
N LEU A 121 -35.88 -7.76 26.32
CA LEU A 121 -34.76 -8.26 25.53
C LEU A 121 -33.78 -7.10 25.32
N GLU A 122 -32.67 -7.14 26.05
CA GLU A 122 -31.57 -6.20 25.90
C GLU A 122 -30.60 -6.73 24.85
N THR A 123 -30.44 -5.98 23.77
CA THR A 123 -29.47 -6.27 22.72
C THR A 123 -28.59 -5.04 22.53
N LYS A 124 -27.31 -5.28 22.24
CA LYS A 124 -26.34 -4.22 22.02
C LYS A 124 -25.37 -4.65 20.94
N LYS A 125 -25.04 -3.73 20.03
CA LYS A 125 -23.92 -3.91 19.11
C LYS A 125 -22.64 -4.09 19.94
N SER A 126 -22.01 -5.25 19.80
CA SER A 126 -20.84 -5.66 20.55
C SER A 126 -19.67 -5.90 19.61
N TYR A 127 -18.59 -5.15 19.80
CA TYR A 127 -17.32 -5.37 19.09
C TYR A 127 -16.59 -6.55 19.73
N LEU A 128 -16.49 -7.67 19.01
CA LEU A 128 -15.92 -8.93 19.50
C LEU A 128 -14.38 -8.89 19.51
N THR A 129 -13.78 -8.23 18.52
CA THR A 129 -12.32 -8.03 18.42
C THR A 129 -11.96 -6.54 18.35
N PRO A 130 -10.70 -6.16 18.65
CA PRO A 130 -10.13 -4.94 18.08
C PRO A 130 -10.03 -5.05 16.55
N TRP A 131 -9.55 -3.98 15.91
CA TRP A 131 -9.01 -4.11 14.56
C TRP A 131 -7.84 -5.09 14.60
N LEU A 132 -7.89 -6.12 13.75
CA LEU A 132 -6.85 -7.12 13.60
C LEU A 132 -6.41 -7.14 12.14
N ARG A 133 -5.12 -7.29 11.86
CA ARG A 133 -4.66 -7.52 10.49
C ARG A 133 -5.34 -8.79 9.93
N LEU A 134 -5.71 -8.78 8.65
CA LEU A 134 -6.49 -9.84 8.02
C LEU A 134 -5.89 -11.25 8.22
N ASP A 135 -4.57 -11.40 8.08
CA ASP A 135 -3.86 -12.66 8.33
C ASP A 135 -3.92 -13.13 9.79
N SER A 136 -4.09 -12.22 10.74
CA SER A 136 -4.13 -12.49 12.18
C SER A 136 -5.56 -12.75 12.62
N SER A 137 -6.53 -12.10 11.96
CA SER A 137 -7.96 -12.30 12.18
C SER A 137 -8.41 -13.71 11.79
N LYS A 138 -7.76 -14.36 10.82
CA LYS A 138 -8.10 -15.72 10.38
C LYS A 138 -7.99 -16.77 11.49
N ASP A 139 -7.16 -16.51 12.50
CA ASP A 139 -6.90 -17.40 13.62
C ASP A 139 -7.82 -17.11 14.83
N THR A 140 -8.85 -16.28 14.64
CA THR A 140 -9.82 -15.94 15.68
C THR A 140 -10.91 -17.01 15.76
N LEU A 141 -11.06 -17.59 16.95
CA LEU A 141 -12.11 -18.53 17.31
C LEU A 141 -13.17 -17.81 18.15
N ILE A 142 -14.44 -18.06 17.83
CA ILE A 142 -15.58 -17.53 18.57
C ILE A 142 -16.43 -18.70 19.01
N GLU A 143 -16.67 -18.79 20.31
CA GLU A 143 -17.65 -19.67 20.91
C GLU A 143 -18.81 -18.82 21.44
N TYR A 144 -20.01 -19.36 21.45
CA TYR A 144 -21.13 -18.75 22.16
C TYR A 144 -21.65 -19.71 23.23
N ASN A 145 -21.93 -19.15 24.40
CA ASN A 145 -22.52 -19.80 25.55
C ASN A 145 -23.95 -19.28 25.70
N PHE A 146 -24.93 -20.16 25.50
CA PHE A 146 -26.33 -19.87 25.77
C PHE A 146 -26.66 -20.30 27.21
N LEU A 147 -26.90 -19.31 28.06
CA LEU A 147 -27.19 -19.48 29.49
C LEU A 147 -28.68 -19.33 29.72
N THR A 148 -29.31 -20.26 30.43
CA THR A 148 -30.71 -20.15 30.86
C THR A 148 -30.83 -20.37 32.37
N SER A 149 -31.72 -19.63 33.01
CA SER A 149 -32.07 -19.85 34.41
C SER A 149 -33.57 -19.75 34.65
N ASN A 150 -34.02 -20.52 35.62
CA ASN A 150 -35.38 -20.56 36.13
C ASN A 150 -35.49 -20.11 37.60
N SER A 151 -34.45 -19.49 38.16
CA SER A 151 -34.47 -18.99 39.55
C SER A 151 -34.24 -17.49 39.66
N HIS A 152 -34.98 -16.83 40.56
CA HIS A 152 -34.77 -15.41 40.89
C HIS A 152 -33.38 -15.13 41.48
N GLU A 153 -32.74 -16.14 42.07
CA GLU A 153 -31.38 -16.05 42.65
C GLU A 153 -30.30 -15.91 41.57
N ALA A 154 -30.63 -16.26 40.33
CA ALA A 154 -29.71 -16.31 39.23
C ALA A 154 -29.61 -14.94 38.52
N ASN A 155 -28.66 -14.11 38.96
CA ASN A 155 -28.47 -12.75 38.47
C ASN A 155 -27.72 -12.71 37.12
N LEU A 156 -28.33 -13.22 36.05
CA LEU A 156 -27.78 -13.10 34.68
C LEU A 156 -27.60 -11.62 34.27
N SER A 157 -28.39 -10.69 34.83
CA SER A 157 -28.18 -9.24 34.63
C SER A 157 -26.83 -8.77 35.15
N GLN A 158 -26.40 -9.23 36.32
CA GLN A 158 -25.10 -8.85 36.88
C GLN A 158 -23.97 -9.41 36.02
N LEU A 159 -24.06 -10.68 35.61
CA LEU A 159 -23.08 -11.30 34.71
C LEU A 159 -22.96 -10.51 33.40
N ILE A 160 -24.08 -10.19 32.76
CA ILE A 160 -24.09 -9.42 31.51
C ILE A 160 -23.65 -7.97 31.73
N SER A 161 -23.96 -7.36 32.88
CA SER A 161 -23.46 -6.04 33.25
C SER A 161 -21.93 -6.05 33.39
N ASP A 162 -21.35 -7.05 34.04
CA ASP A 162 -19.91 -7.20 34.21
C ASP A 162 -19.22 -7.45 32.86
N VAL A 163 -19.79 -8.33 32.03
CA VAL A 163 -19.34 -8.58 30.64
C VAL A 163 -19.45 -7.31 29.79
N ASN A 164 -20.50 -6.50 29.98
CA ASN A 164 -20.70 -5.26 29.24
C ASN A 164 -19.77 -4.13 29.70
N ALA A 165 -19.46 -4.07 30.99
CA ALA A 165 -18.44 -3.16 31.51
C ALA A 165 -17.07 -3.49 30.88
N ALA A 166 -16.71 -4.77 30.83
CA ALA A 166 -15.50 -5.24 30.15
C ALA A 166 -15.54 -5.00 28.62
N SER A 167 -16.72 -5.09 27.99
CA SER A 167 -16.86 -4.93 26.54
C SER A 167 -16.84 -3.48 26.06
N SER A 168 -17.24 -2.53 26.92
CA SER A 168 -17.34 -1.10 26.59
C SER A 168 -16.00 -0.46 26.14
N LEU A 169 -14.87 -1.01 26.58
CA LEU A 169 -13.52 -0.55 26.20
C LEU A 169 -13.26 -0.63 24.69
N PHE A 170 -13.86 -1.59 23.98
CA PHE A 170 -13.76 -1.71 22.51
C PHE A 170 -14.90 -1.00 21.77
N ALA A 171 -15.89 -0.46 22.47
CA ALA A 171 -16.97 0.35 21.89
C ALA A 171 -16.58 1.84 21.80
N PHE A 172 -15.76 2.35 22.73
CA PHE A 172 -15.17 3.69 22.65
C PHE A 172 -14.18 3.87 21.48
N THR A 173 -13.87 2.78 20.79
CA THR A 173 -12.84 2.69 19.75
C THR A 173 -13.42 2.50 18.35
N GLY A 174 -14.76 2.49 18.24
CA GLY A 174 -15.51 2.22 17.01
C GLY A 174 -15.73 3.43 16.09
N VAL A 175 -15.19 4.62 16.42
CA VAL A 175 -15.31 5.82 15.58
C VAL A 175 -13.94 6.46 15.38
N GLY A 176 -13.25 6.09 14.29
CA GLY A 176 -12.16 6.86 13.70
C GLY A 176 -10.87 7.06 14.51
N ALA A 177 -10.68 6.42 15.66
CA ALA A 177 -9.48 6.55 16.48
C ALA A 177 -8.87 5.16 16.74
N GLY A 178 -7.72 4.92 16.11
CA GLY A 178 -7.14 3.61 15.90
C GLY A 178 -6.94 2.82 17.19
N MET A 179 -7.48 1.61 17.22
CA MET A 179 -7.01 0.55 18.10
C MET A 179 -6.34 -0.51 17.26
N ALA A 180 -5.04 -0.33 17.03
CA ALA A 180 -4.18 -1.47 16.80
C ALA A 180 -3.77 -2.01 18.19
N VAL A 181 -4.67 -2.67 18.92
CA VAL A 181 -4.22 -3.60 19.97
C VAL A 181 -3.82 -4.87 19.24
N MET A 182 -2.68 -4.83 18.57
CA MET A 182 -2.26 -5.91 17.69
C MET A 182 -0.87 -6.42 18.06
N GLY A 183 -0.80 -7.74 18.17
CA GLY A 183 0.41 -8.48 18.45
C GLY A 183 0.74 -8.59 19.95
N LYS A 184 2.03 -8.69 20.27
CA LYS A 184 2.55 -9.08 21.59
C LYS A 184 2.08 -8.21 22.75
N LEU A 185 1.72 -6.95 22.49
CA LEU A 185 1.17 -6.05 23.50
C LEU A 185 -0.24 -6.45 23.95
N ALA A 186 -1.01 -7.17 23.13
CA ALA A 186 -2.31 -7.70 23.54
C ALA A 186 -2.17 -8.73 24.68
N GLY A 187 -1.12 -9.56 24.65
CA GLY A 187 -0.83 -10.52 25.73
C GLY A 187 -0.48 -9.84 27.05
N ASN A 188 0.46 -8.88 27.03
CA ASN A 188 0.81 -8.11 28.23
C ASN A 188 -0.37 -7.26 28.73
N TRP A 189 -1.22 -6.79 27.81
CA TRP A 189 -2.42 -6.04 28.13
C TRP A 189 -3.45 -6.92 28.86
N VAL A 190 -3.78 -8.11 28.34
CA VAL A 190 -4.67 -9.09 29.00
C VAL A 190 -4.10 -9.50 30.37
N GLU A 191 -2.79 -9.71 30.48
CA GLU A 191 -2.13 -10.05 31.75
C GLU A 191 -2.17 -8.89 32.78
N SER A 192 -2.05 -7.64 32.32
CA SER A 192 -2.08 -6.44 33.16
C SER A 192 -3.48 -5.97 33.58
N ASN A 193 -4.53 -6.39 32.85
CA ASN A 193 -5.93 -6.03 33.10
C ASN A 193 -6.82 -7.28 33.30
N PRO A 194 -6.63 -8.05 34.39
CA PRO A 194 -7.38 -9.27 34.66
C PRO A 194 -8.89 -9.08 34.85
N GLN A 195 -9.39 -7.84 34.94
CA GLN A 195 -10.83 -7.53 35.01
C GLN A 195 -11.56 -7.62 33.67
N VAL A 196 -10.85 -7.78 32.55
CA VAL A 196 -11.45 -7.89 31.19
C VAL A 196 -11.81 -9.34 30.84
N VAL A 197 -11.32 -10.32 31.60
CA VAL A 197 -11.78 -11.70 31.53
C VAL A 197 -12.91 -11.83 32.55
N ALA A 198 -14.14 -11.56 32.12
CA ALA A 198 -15.29 -12.03 32.88
C ALA A 198 -15.13 -13.55 33.05
N LYS A 199 -15.27 -14.04 34.28
CA LYS A 199 -15.30 -15.48 34.54
C LYS A 199 -16.74 -15.91 34.30
N THR A 200 -17.11 -16.31 33.08
CA THR A 200 -18.21 -17.28 33.03
C THR A 200 -17.79 -18.49 33.85
N PRO A 201 -18.64 -19.00 34.76
CA PRO A 201 -18.33 -20.24 35.46
C PRO A 201 -18.21 -21.32 34.39
N ALA A 202 -16.97 -21.76 34.13
CA ALA A 202 -16.75 -22.90 33.25
C ALA A 202 -17.58 -24.06 33.79
N ALA A 203 -18.39 -24.67 32.93
CA ALA A 203 -19.04 -25.95 33.18
C ALA A 203 -17.93 -27.00 33.40
N GLY A 204 -17.46 -27.15 34.65
CA GLY A 204 -16.38 -28.07 34.99
C GLY A 204 -15.47 -27.69 36.15
N ALA A 205 -15.54 -26.47 36.71
CA ALA A 205 -14.77 -26.15 37.92
C ALA A 205 -15.42 -26.75 39.17
N ALA A 206 -15.15 -28.03 39.43
CA ALA A 206 -15.42 -28.67 40.72
C ALA A 206 -14.58 -27.98 41.80
N GLY A 207 -15.11 -26.90 42.39
CA GLY A 207 -14.51 -26.23 43.53
C GLY A 207 -14.43 -24.70 43.43
N ALA A 208 -15.54 -24.00 43.19
CA ALA A 208 -15.73 -22.63 43.69
C ALA A 208 -17.23 -22.29 43.70
N SER A 209 -17.77 -22.08 44.89
CA SER A 209 -19.17 -21.79 45.18
C SER A 209 -19.66 -20.49 44.52
N THR A 210 -20.57 -20.60 43.55
CA THR A 210 -21.60 -19.58 43.28
C THR A 210 -22.95 -20.28 43.16
N ASN A 211 -23.85 -19.98 44.11
CA ASN A 211 -25.17 -20.60 44.24
C ASN A 211 -26.17 -19.99 43.24
N GLY A 212 -26.10 -20.40 41.97
CA GLY A 212 -27.18 -20.16 41.00
C GLY A 212 -27.29 -21.35 40.07
N LYS A 213 -28.48 -21.96 39.96
CA LYS A 213 -28.74 -23.06 39.02
C LYS A 213 -28.95 -22.45 37.63
N TYR A 214 -27.94 -22.49 36.77
CA TYR A 214 -28.05 -22.14 35.35
C TYR A 214 -27.78 -23.37 34.50
N SER A 215 -28.49 -23.51 33.38
CA SER A 215 -28.10 -24.42 32.30
C SER A 215 -27.26 -23.65 31.28
N SER A 216 -26.25 -24.30 30.70
CA SER A 216 -25.35 -23.69 29.72
C SER A 216 -25.15 -24.63 28.54
N GLU A 217 -25.30 -24.09 27.33
CA GLU A 217 -24.98 -24.77 26.06
C GLU A 217 -23.88 -23.99 25.34
N THR A 218 -22.77 -24.66 25.02
CA THR A 218 -21.60 -24.04 24.39
C THR A 218 -21.44 -24.55 22.96
N HIS A 219 -21.28 -23.65 22.01
CA HIS A 219 -21.12 -23.97 20.60
C HIS A 219 -20.04 -23.09 19.95
N SER A 220 -19.23 -23.70 19.08
CA SER A 220 -18.24 -22.97 18.29
C SER A 220 -18.86 -22.44 16.99
N LEU A 221 -18.55 -21.18 16.65
CA LEU A 221 -18.92 -20.58 15.39
C LEU A 221 -17.91 -20.97 14.29
N PRO A 222 -18.36 -21.05 13.02
CA PRO A 222 -17.45 -21.16 11.89
C PRO A 222 -16.47 -19.98 11.82
N ALA A 223 -15.30 -20.17 11.23
CA ALA A 223 -14.31 -19.11 11.06
C ALA A 223 -14.89 -17.93 10.26
N SER A 224 -14.79 -16.70 10.79
CA SER A 224 -15.33 -15.50 10.13
C SER A 224 -14.50 -15.01 8.94
N VAL A 225 -13.23 -15.41 8.85
CA VAL A 225 -12.30 -15.05 7.77
C VAL A 225 -11.71 -16.32 7.18
N VAL A 226 -11.81 -16.47 5.87
CA VAL A 226 -11.22 -17.58 5.11
C VAL A 226 -10.24 -17.00 4.10
N LEU A 227 -8.96 -17.30 4.27
CA LEU A 227 -7.90 -16.95 3.32
C LEU A 227 -7.43 -18.23 2.61
N ALA A 228 -7.84 -18.43 1.36
CA ALA A 228 -7.25 -19.41 0.46
C ALA A 228 -6.60 -18.68 -0.71
N GLY A 229 -5.47 -19.18 -1.22
CA GLY A 229 -4.57 -18.45 -2.12
C GLY A 229 -5.28 -17.69 -3.27
N ASP A 230 -6.25 -18.33 -3.92
CA ASP A 230 -7.01 -17.74 -5.03
C ASP A 230 -8.45 -17.33 -4.66
N SER A 231 -8.89 -17.61 -3.43
CA SER A 231 -10.24 -17.28 -2.96
C SER A 231 -10.22 -16.87 -1.48
N SER A 232 -10.42 -15.57 -1.25
CA SER A 232 -10.56 -15.03 0.10
C SER A 232 -11.99 -14.59 0.33
N SER A 233 -12.60 -14.99 1.45
CA SER A 233 -13.99 -14.69 1.77
C SER A 233 -14.22 -14.40 3.25
N PHE A 234 -15.25 -13.61 3.51
CA PHE A 234 -15.81 -13.36 4.82
C PHE A 234 -17.04 -14.19 5.04
N ASN A 235 -17.11 -14.86 6.19
CA ASN A 235 -18.27 -15.60 6.62
C ASN A 235 -19.10 -14.74 7.58
N GLN A 236 -20.26 -14.30 7.12
CA GLN A 236 -21.28 -13.70 7.97
C GLN A 236 -22.13 -14.82 8.58
N ILE A 237 -22.25 -14.81 9.89
CA ILE A 237 -22.97 -15.82 10.65
C ILE A 237 -24.27 -15.21 11.17
N ARG A 238 -25.37 -15.95 11.05
CA ARG A 238 -26.69 -15.55 11.53
C ARG A 238 -27.25 -16.65 12.43
N LEU A 239 -27.66 -16.27 13.64
CA LEU A 239 -28.35 -17.14 14.58
C LEU A 239 -29.79 -16.63 14.73
N GLY A 240 -30.76 -17.46 14.37
CA GLY A 240 -32.17 -17.14 14.58
C GLY A 240 -32.52 -17.24 16.05
N VAL A 241 -33.11 -16.21 16.64
CA VAL A 241 -33.55 -16.21 18.03
C VAL A 241 -35.06 -16.32 18.05
N TYR A 242 -35.55 -17.43 18.59
CA TYR A 242 -36.96 -17.76 18.62
C TYR A 242 -37.47 -17.72 20.05
N GLU A 243 -38.71 -17.29 20.18
CA GLU A 243 -39.54 -17.53 21.33
C GLU A 243 -40.28 -18.85 21.14
N VAL A 244 -40.26 -19.69 22.17
CA VAL A 244 -40.98 -20.96 22.22
C VAL A 244 -42.00 -20.89 23.36
N VAL A 245 -43.27 -21.08 23.04
CA VAL A 245 -44.35 -21.21 24.02
C VAL A 245 -44.67 -22.69 24.18
N GLU A 246 -44.34 -23.26 25.34
CA GLU A 246 -44.75 -24.62 25.70
C GLU A 246 -46.07 -24.56 26.48
N GLY A 247 -47.09 -25.34 26.08
CA GLY A 247 -48.29 -25.56 26.91
C GLY A 247 -49.67 -25.13 26.37
N GLY A 248 -49.87 -24.98 25.06
CA GLY A 248 -51.22 -24.79 24.48
C GLY A 248 -51.98 -26.11 24.31
N MET A 249 -53.32 -26.08 24.27
CA MET A 249 -54.20 -27.25 24.05
C MET A 249 -53.98 -27.99 22.71
N SER A 250 -53.09 -27.51 21.83
CA SER A 250 -52.66 -28.21 20.63
C SER A 250 -51.52 -29.16 20.98
N ALA A 251 -51.83 -30.45 21.16
CA ALA A 251 -50.82 -31.48 21.39
C ALA A 251 -49.74 -31.56 20.28
N TRP A 252 -49.93 -30.92 19.12
CA TRP A 252 -49.12 -31.09 17.91
C TRP A 252 -48.45 -29.83 17.32
N SER A 253 -48.36 -28.71 18.03
CA SER A 253 -47.50 -27.60 17.59
C SER A 253 -47.07 -26.69 18.74
N SER A 254 -45.77 -26.68 19.05
CA SER A 254 -45.14 -25.52 19.67
C SER A 254 -45.14 -24.40 18.63
N GLU A 255 -45.84 -23.30 18.90
CA GLU A 255 -45.75 -22.11 18.06
C GLU A 255 -44.41 -21.43 18.36
N SER A 256 -43.40 -21.65 17.51
CA SER A 256 -42.14 -20.92 17.57
C SER A 256 -42.27 -19.61 16.82
N LYS A 257 -41.94 -18.50 17.49
CA LYS A 257 -42.02 -17.15 16.93
C LYS A 257 -40.62 -16.56 16.82
N LEU A 258 -40.22 -16.19 15.60
CA LEU A 258 -38.92 -15.53 15.38
C LEU A 258 -38.93 -14.12 15.99
N LEU A 259 -38.05 -13.87 16.96
CA LEU A 259 -37.86 -12.55 17.57
C LEU A 259 -36.89 -11.67 16.76
N GLY A 260 -35.88 -12.30 16.16
CA GLY A 260 -34.85 -11.60 15.40
C GLY A 260 -33.69 -12.51 15.03
N GLU A 261 -32.63 -11.90 14.50
CA GLU A 261 -31.41 -12.59 14.10
C GLU A 261 -30.20 -11.92 14.77
N LEU A 262 -29.44 -12.70 15.54
CA LEU A 262 -28.12 -12.29 16.00
C LEU A 262 -27.13 -12.51 14.85
N ARG A 263 -26.46 -11.45 14.42
CA ARG A 263 -25.52 -11.44 13.30
C ARG A 263 -24.10 -11.24 13.82
N VAL A 264 -23.19 -12.11 13.41
CA VAL A 264 -21.74 -11.93 13.59
C VAL A 264 -21.12 -11.73 12.22
N TYR A 265 -20.48 -10.58 11.99
CA TYR A 265 -19.91 -10.23 10.70
C TYR A 265 -18.60 -9.44 10.84
N PRO A 266 -17.70 -9.54 9.85
CA PRO A 266 -16.50 -8.72 9.78
C PRO A 266 -16.79 -7.34 9.16
N GLU A 267 -16.27 -6.29 9.80
CA GLU A 267 -16.09 -4.96 9.21
C GLU A 267 -14.62 -4.82 8.76
N ILE A 268 -14.35 -4.08 7.69
CA ILE A 268 -13.00 -3.89 7.16
C ILE A 268 -12.61 -2.43 6.95
N VAL A 269 -11.32 -2.14 7.17
CA VAL A 269 -10.66 -0.89 6.78
C VAL A 269 -9.27 -1.19 6.23
N SER A 270 -8.73 -0.35 5.36
CA SER A 270 -7.41 -0.56 4.75
C SER A 270 -6.26 0.14 5.45
N SER A 271 -6.56 1.04 6.39
CA SER A 271 -5.57 1.77 7.17
C SER A 271 -6.18 2.26 8.48
N LEU A 272 -5.36 2.31 9.54
CA LEU A 272 -5.70 2.92 10.82
C LEU A 272 -5.02 4.28 11.02
N LEU A 273 -3.96 4.59 10.27
CA LEU A 273 -3.19 5.84 10.40
C LEU A 273 -3.50 6.86 9.31
N LEU A 274 -3.99 6.40 8.15
CA LEU A 274 -4.10 7.16 6.92
C LEU A 274 -5.56 7.34 6.55
N LYS A 275 -5.84 8.43 5.84
CA LYS A 275 -7.16 8.63 5.25
C LYS A 275 -7.31 7.71 4.04
N THR A 276 -8.47 7.08 3.92
CA THR A 276 -8.82 6.32 2.72
C THR A 276 -9.26 7.27 1.61
N ALA A 277 -8.67 7.13 0.43
CA ALA A 277 -9.09 7.86 -0.76
C ALA A 277 -9.81 6.92 -1.73
N GLY A 278 -11.12 7.12 -1.94
CA GLY A 278 -11.89 6.35 -2.92
C GLY A 278 -12.00 4.85 -2.61
N GLU A 279 -11.67 3.98 -3.57
CA GLU A 279 -11.85 2.51 -3.57
C GLU A 279 -10.93 1.75 -2.58
N LEU A 280 -10.94 2.14 -1.31
CA LEU A 280 -10.23 1.50 -0.20
C LEU A 280 -8.70 1.58 -0.25
N THR A 281 -8.04 2.22 -1.22
CA THR A 281 -6.59 2.45 -1.13
C THR A 281 -6.28 3.65 -0.22
N PRO A 282 -5.41 3.50 0.79
CA PRO A 282 -5.01 4.63 1.63
C PRO A 282 -4.19 5.67 0.85
N ASP A 283 -4.31 6.95 1.23
CA ASP A 283 -3.53 8.05 0.67
C ASP A 283 -2.58 8.61 1.73
N ALA A 284 -1.29 8.74 1.37
CA ALA A 284 -0.25 9.23 2.25
C ALA A 284 0.48 10.48 1.69
N HIS A 285 0.01 11.08 0.59
CA HIS A 285 0.66 12.21 -0.10
C HIS A 285 0.91 13.44 0.78
N ASP A 286 -0.02 13.77 1.67
CA ASP A 286 -0.05 15.04 2.42
C ASP A 286 0.16 14.84 3.93
N LEU A 287 1.09 13.96 4.30
CA LEU A 287 1.40 13.67 5.70
C LEU A 287 2.83 14.09 6.05
N SER A 288 3.09 14.19 7.33
CA SER A 288 4.43 14.35 7.88
C SER A 288 4.73 13.27 8.93
N LEU A 289 6.03 13.02 9.14
CA LEU A 289 6.45 12.09 10.19
C LEU A 289 5.97 12.52 11.58
N ASP A 290 5.92 13.83 11.85
CA ASP A 290 5.47 14.34 13.15
C ASP A 290 3.98 14.15 13.37
N GLU A 291 3.17 14.28 12.31
CA GLU A 291 1.75 13.94 12.36
C GLU A 291 1.56 12.46 12.63
N LEU A 292 2.26 11.57 11.89
CA LEU A 292 2.21 10.12 12.09
C LEU A 292 2.60 9.71 13.52
N TRP A 293 3.64 10.32 14.09
CA TRP A 293 4.07 10.09 15.47
C TRP A 293 3.05 10.50 16.52
N ARG A 294 2.24 11.50 16.23
CA ARG A 294 1.22 12.04 17.13
C ARG A 294 -0.16 11.46 16.89
N VAL A 295 -0.33 10.57 15.89
CA VAL A 295 -1.62 9.93 15.64
C VAL A 295 -2.11 9.30 16.94
N PRO A 296 -3.30 9.69 17.40
CA PRO A 296 -3.85 9.19 18.64
C PRO A 296 -4.33 7.75 18.43
N ILE A 297 -3.74 6.83 19.18
CA ILE A 297 -4.12 5.42 19.18
C ILE A 297 -4.81 5.17 20.51
N GLN A 298 -6.08 4.81 20.45
CA GLN A 298 -6.83 4.51 21.66
C GLN A 298 -6.29 3.20 22.26
N THR A 299 -6.17 3.18 23.57
CA THR A 299 -5.84 1.99 24.36
C THR A 299 -6.81 1.92 25.53
N ALA A 300 -6.84 0.79 26.24
CA ALA A 300 -7.69 0.69 27.44
C ALA A 300 -7.27 1.66 28.56
N ASN A 301 -6.03 2.14 28.54
CA ASN A 301 -5.49 3.09 29.50
C ASN A 301 -5.66 4.56 29.04
N GLY A 302 -6.39 4.77 27.94
CA GLY A 302 -6.56 6.07 27.27
C GLY A 302 -5.75 6.18 25.98
N GLU A 303 -5.65 7.40 25.48
CA GLU A 303 -4.99 7.72 24.22
C GLU A 303 -3.46 7.66 24.35
N VAL A 304 -2.81 6.94 23.45
CA VAL A 304 -1.35 6.80 23.37
C VAL A 304 -0.90 7.16 21.96
N SER A 305 0.19 7.88 21.83
CA SER A 305 0.77 8.22 20.52
C SER A 305 1.53 7.03 19.92
N LEU A 306 1.63 6.95 18.59
CA LEU A 306 2.40 5.91 17.91
C LEU A 306 3.86 5.84 18.40
N ARG A 307 4.47 6.99 18.66
CA ARG A 307 5.83 7.05 19.21
C ARG A 307 5.94 6.36 20.58
N GLN A 308 4.99 6.64 21.48
CA GLN A 308 4.96 6.01 22.79
C GLN A 308 4.74 4.50 22.71
N LEU A 309 3.98 4.00 21.74
CA LEU A 309 3.82 2.56 21.52
C LEU A 309 5.11 1.89 21.04
N ILE A 310 5.83 2.53 20.11
CA ILE A 310 7.15 2.05 19.68
C ILE A 310 8.14 2.04 20.85
N ASP A 311 8.03 3.02 21.76
CA ASP A 311 8.87 3.10 22.95
C ASP A 311 8.62 1.98 23.98
N GLN A 312 7.46 1.31 23.91
CA GLN A 312 7.06 0.18 24.78
C GLN A 312 7.44 -1.19 24.23
N VAL A 313 7.97 -1.27 23.00
CA VAL A 313 8.49 -2.52 22.43
C VAL A 313 9.70 -3.01 23.26
N ASP A 314 9.94 -4.32 23.26
CA ASP A 314 11.10 -4.94 23.92
C ASP A 314 12.39 -4.11 23.69
N PRO A 315 13.12 -3.71 24.74
CA PRO A 315 14.34 -2.92 24.62
C PRO A 315 15.37 -3.49 23.64
N ALA A 316 15.43 -4.82 23.46
CA ALA A 316 16.33 -5.47 22.51
C ALA A 316 15.90 -5.27 21.04
N ALA A 317 14.60 -5.10 20.79
CA ALA A 317 14.01 -4.89 19.48
C ALA A 317 13.69 -3.42 19.16
N LYS A 318 13.83 -2.52 20.15
CA LYS A 318 13.51 -1.11 20.02
C LYS A 318 14.38 -0.43 18.95
N PRO A 319 13.77 0.22 17.93
CA PRO A 319 14.52 0.96 16.92
C PRO A 319 15.07 2.27 17.49
N ASN A 320 16.28 2.65 17.10
CA ASN A 320 16.73 4.03 17.26
C ASN A 320 16.09 4.91 16.17
N LEU A 321 15.17 5.80 16.56
CA LEU A 321 14.48 6.72 15.65
C LEU A 321 15.35 7.91 15.20
N GLN A 322 16.59 7.99 15.68
CA GLN A 322 17.60 8.97 15.26
C GLN A 322 18.92 8.23 14.99
N PRO A 323 19.00 7.39 13.94
CA PRO A 323 20.24 6.72 13.56
C PRO A 323 21.31 7.74 13.14
N ASP A 324 22.55 7.28 13.04
CA ASP A 324 23.59 8.08 12.39
C ASP A 324 23.37 8.12 10.89
N TRP A 325 22.84 9.24 10.38
CA TRP A 325 22.53 9.43 8.96
C TRP A 325 23.77 9.50 8.05
N GLN A 326 24.97 9.58 8.62
CA GLN A 326 26.22 9.43 7.86
C GLN A 326 26.60 7.96 7.67
N ASN A 327 25.98 7.05 8.43
CA ASN A 327 26.23 5.61 8.41
C ASN A 327 25.05 4.87 7.77
N TYR A 328 25.11 4.69 6.44
CA TYR A 328 24.05 4.02 5.67
C TYR A 328 23.64 2.64 6.24
N PRO A 329 24.58 1.73 6.58
CA PRO A 329 24.23 0.46 7.24
C PRO A 329 23.47 0.61 8.57
N ASP A 330 23.77 1.63 9.39
CA ASP A 330 23.02 1.88 10.63
C ASP A 330 21.59 2.33 10.32
N VAL A 331 21.42 3.29 9.40
CA VAL A 331 20.09 3.75 8.95
C VAL A 331 19.24 2.59 8.46
N GLU A 332 19.81 1.73 7.60
CA GLU A 332 19.12 0.56 7.06
C GLU A 332 18.74 -0.46 8.15
N SER A 333 19.64 -0.70 9.10
CA SER A 333 19.38 -1.56 10.26
C SER A 333 18.26 -1.00 11.16
N GLN A 334 18.26 0.30 11.46
CA GLN A 334 17.20 0.92 12.27
C GLN A 334 15.87 0.98 11.53
N CYS A 335 15.89 1.24 10.21
CA CYS A 335 14.71 1.15 9.35
C CYS A 335 14.09 -0.26 9.42
N ARG A 336 14.91 -1.31 9.30
CA ARG A 336 14.45 -2.70 9.41
C ARG A 336 13.85 -3.00 10.78
N ARG A 337 14.49 -2.53 11.86
CA ARG A 337 13.96 -2.67 13.23
C ARG A 337 12.62 -1.96 13.38
N LEU A 338 12.46 -0.76 12.83
CA LEU A 338 11.20 -0.03 12.84
C LEU A 338 10.11 -0.78 12.07
N LYS A 339 10.42 -1.30 10.88
CA LYS A 339 9.50 -2.13 10.08
C LYS A 339 9.02 -3.35 10.86
N LEU A 340 9.94 -4.05 11.54
CA LEU A 340 9.61 -5.21 12.36
C LEU A 340 8.80 -4.82 13.60
N ALA A 341 9.18 -3.75 14.30
CA ALA A 341 8.45 -3.25 15.46
C ALA A 341 7.00 -2.90 15.09
N MET A 342 6.79 -2.18 13.98
CA MET A 342 5.43 -1.88 13.52
C MET A 342 4.66 -3.13 13.08
N LYS A 343 5.32 -4.11 12.45
CA LYS A 343 4.70 -5.39 12.11
C LYS A 343 4.30 -6.19 13.35
N ASP A 344 5.14 -6.19 14.39
CA ASP A 344 4.88 -6.84 15.69
C ASP A 344 3.78 -6.12 16.48
N LEU A 345 3.61 -4.81 16.26
CA LEU A 345 2.47 -4.01 16.70
C LEU A 345 1.24 -4.18 15.78
N GLY A 346 1.30 -5.11 14.82
CA GLY A 346 0.26 -5.49 13.87
C GLY A 346 -0.18 -4.42 12.89
N PHE A 347 0.66 -3.41 12.60
CA PHE A 347 0.40 -2.51 11.50
C PHE A 347 0.52 -3.22 10.14
N ASN A 348 -0.43 -2.94 9.25
CA ASN A 348 -0.50 -3.52 7.94
C ASN A 348 0.53 -2.86 6.99
N LYS A 349 0.64 -3.34 5.75
CA LYS A 349 1.66 -2.82 4.82
C LYS A 349 1.53 -1.33 4.53
N PHE A 350 0.32 -0.77 4.51
CA PHE A 350 0.10 0.64 4.18
C PHE A 350 0.59 1.55 5.33
N ASP A 351 0.13 1.29 6.54
CA ASP A 351 0.50 2.05 7.73
C ASP A 351 2.01 1.98 8.00
N ARG A 352 2.59 0.77 7.86
CA ARG A 352 4.04 0.58 7.98
C ARG A 352 4.81 1.37 6.93
N ASN A 353 4.44 1.24 5.66
CA ASN A 353 5.21 1.86 4.57
C ASN A 353 5.08 3.38 4.54
N ALA A 354 3.95 3.95 4.98
CA ALA A 354 3.85 5.39 5.18
C ALA A 354 4.85 5.88 6.24
N VAL A 355 4.91 5.21 7.39
CA VAL A 355 5.89 5.54 8.44
C VAL A 355 7.33 5.38 7.97
N LEU A 356 7.65 4.27 7.29
CA LEU A 356 9.01 4.04 6.77
C LEU A 356 9.41 5.10 5.74
N TYR A 357 8.50 5.45 4.82
CA TYR A 357 8.73 6.52 3.85
C TYR A 357 9.05 7.85 4.54
N TYR A 358 8.24 8.25 5.52
CA TYR A 358 8.43 9.52 6.21
C TYR A 358 9.63 9.52 7.15
N PHE A 359 9.98 8.37 7.73
CA PHE A 359 11.19 8.18 8.52
C PHE A 359 12.45 8.40 7.67
N LEU A 360 12.50 7.77 6.49
CA LEU A 360 13.62 7.88 5.57
C LEU A 360 13.68 9.25 4.88
N SER A 361 12.53 9.80 4.45
CA SER A 361 12.46 11.07 3.71
C SER A 361 12.79 12.30 4.54
N LYS A 362 12.35 12.35 5.80
CA LYS A 362 12.55 13.52 6.66
C LYS A 362 14.03 13.75 6.99
N THR A 363 14.82 12.68 7.04
CA THR A 363 16.11 12.71 7.73
C THR A 363 17.26 12.20 6.88
N SER A 364 17.01 11.39 5.85
CA SER A 364 18.06 11.03 4.89
C SER A 364 18.24 12.12 3.84
N PRO A 365 19.42 12.75 3.74
CA PRO A 365 19.71 13.71 2.67
C PRO A 365 19.67 13.05 1.29
N ASP A 366 19.82 11.72 1.23
CA ASP A 366 19.84 10.94 0.01
C ASP A 366 18.45 10.48 -0.44
N TRP A 367 17.40 10.58 0.39
CA TRP A 367 16.07 10.08 0.04
C TRP A 367 15.53 10.65 -1.29
N LYS A 368 15.84 11.93 -1.55
CA LYS A 368 15.49 12.63 -2.80
C LYS A 368 16.10 12.00 -4.06
N ASN A 369 17.15 11.19 -3.92
CA ASN A 369 17.81 10.49 -5.02
C ASN A 369 17.08 9.18 -5.39
N PHE A 370 16.07 8.78 -4.63
CA PHE A 370 15.24 7.58 -4.87
C PHE A 370 13.84 7.92 -5.42
N ASN A 371 13.63 9.19 -5.74
CA ASN A 371 12.44 9.72 -6.42
C ASN A 371 12.88 10.63 -7.58
N ILE A 372 13.61 10.05 -8.52
CA ILE A 372 14.09 10.70 -9.72
C ILE A 372 12.99 10.65 -10.77
N SER A 373 12.51 11.82 -11.19
CA SER A 373 11.62 11.96 -12.34
C SER A 373 12.35 11.60 -13.64
N ALA A 374 11.60 11.14 -14.65
CA ALA A 374 12.14 10.91 -15.98
C ALA A 374 12.83 12.15 -16.57
N GLN A 375 12.28 13.35 -16.39
CA GLN A 375 12.93 14.58 -16.88
C GLN A 375 14.31 14.77 -16.23
N ARG A 376 14.40 14.64 -14.91
CA ARG A 376 15.65 14.81 -14.17
C ARG A 376 16.71 13.76 -14.52
N ALA A 377 16.34 12.50 -14.71
CA ALA A 377 17.28 11.46 -15.15
C ALA A 377 17.85 11.72 -16.57
N MET A 378 17.10 12.44 -17.40
CA MET A 378 17.52 12.80 -18.75
C MET A 378 18.43 14.03 -18.80
N THR A 379 18.55 14.80 -17.71
CA THR A 379 19.53 15.89 -17.61
C THR A 379 20.96 15.33 -17.53
N ASP A 380 21.96 16.12 -17.92
CA ASP A 380 23.37 15.70 -17.82
C ASP A 380 23.95 15.84 -16.41
N GLU A 381 23.17 16.35 -15.45
CA GLU A 381 23.52 16.36 -14.03
C GLU A 381 23.63 14.95 -13.45
N ILE A 382 22.83 13.99 -13.94
CA ILE A 382 22.81 12.61 -13.45
C ILE A 382 23.45 11.68 -14.49
N ARG A 383 24.73 11.36 -14.28
CA ARG A 383 25.47 10.37 -15.08
C ARG A 383 24.90 8.96 -14.84
N PRO A 384 24.95 8.02 -15.81
CA PRO A 384 24.43 6.66 -15.62
C PRO A 384 25.07 5.94 -14.44
N LYS A 385 26.39 6.06 -14.27
CA LYS A 385 27.09 5.47 -13.12
C LYS A 385 26.57 5.99 -11.78
N LEU A 386 26.14 7.25 -11.74
CA LEU A 386 25.53 7.84 -10.55
C LEU A 386 24.09 7.34 -10.35
N LEU A 387 23.32 7.19 -11.43
CA LEU A 387 21.98 6.60 -11.41
C LEU A 387 22.02 5.13 -10.92
N GLU A 388 22.99 4.34 -11.39
CA GLU A 388 23.25 2.98 -10.92
C GLU A 388 23.65 2.95 -9.44
N GLN A 389 24.47 3.90 -8.98
CA GLN A 389 24.83 4.04 -7.57
C GLN A 389 23.62 4.38 -6.70
N TYR A 390 22.70 5.21 -7.18
CA TYR A 390 21.44 5.47 -6.48
C TYR A 390 20.57 4.22 -6.45
N ARG A 391 20.36 3.54 -7.58
CA ARG A 391 19.62 2.28 -7.62
C ARG A 391 20.20 1.22 -6.68
N ALA A 392 21.53 1.13 -6.56
CA ALA A 392 22.20 0.15 -5.70
C ALA A 392 22.06 0.44 -4.18
N LYS A 393 21.60 1.64 -3.80
CA LYS A 393 21.43 2.05 -2.39
C LYS A 393 19.96 2.17 -2.01
N ASP A 394 19.12 1.29 -2.54
CA ASP A 394 17.65 1.26 -2.39
C ASP A 394 17.14 0.80 -1.01
N PHE A 395 17.95 0.91 0.05
CA PHE A 395 17.61 0.41 1.37
C PHE A 395 17.12 -1.05 1.37
N SER A 396 17.64 -1.91 0.49
CA SER A 396 17.22 -3.32 0.34
C SER A 396 17.33 -4.18 1.60
N GLY A 397 18.16 -3.78 2.57
CA GLY A 397 18.19 -4.38 3.90
C GLY A 397 16.98 -4.05 4.78
N CYS A 398 16.18 -3.04 4.42
CA CYS A 398 14.93 -2.64 5.07
C CYS A 398 13.69 -2.83 4.18
N LEU A 399 13.72 -2.29 2.96
CA LEU A 399 12.63 -2.22 2.01
C LEU A 399 12.78 -3.31 0.93
N ALA A 400 11.70 -4.03 0.65
CA ALA A 400 11.62 -4.94 -0.48
C ALA A 400 10.95 -4.22 -1.67
N SER A 401 10.99 -4.83 -2.86
CA SER A 401 10.34 -4.27 -4.06
C SER A 401 8.84 -4.03 -3.84
N GLU A 402 8.16 -4.92 -3.11
CA GLU A 402 6.73 -4.77 -2.80
C GLU A 402 6.45 -3.57 -1.89
N ASP A 403 7.39 -3.15 -1.06
CA ASP A 403 7.24 -1.95 -0.23
C ASP A 403 7.21 -0.68 -1.10
N TYR A 404 8.06 -0.62 -2.13
CA TYR A 404 8.06 0.48 -3.10
C TYR A 404 6.76 0.54 -3.89
N ASP A 405 6.21 -0.61 -4.28
CA ASP A 405 4.91 -0.68 -4.95
C ASP A 405 3.77 -0.20 -4.05
N VAL A 406 3.80 -0.58 -2.76
CA VAL A 406 2.83 -0.10 -1.77
C VAL A 406 2.96 1.40 -1.57
N MET A 407 4.18 1.93 -1.40
CA MET A 407 4.42 3.38 -1.29
C MET A 407 3.90 4.13 -2.52
N LYS A 408 4.17 3.61 -3.73
CA LYS A 408 3.68 4.18 -4.99
C LYS A 408 2.15 4.18 -5.06
N SER A 409 1.50 3.11 -4.61
CA SER A 409 0.03 3.01 -4.57
C SER A 409 -0.62 4.05 -3.65
N MET A 410 0.09 4.45 -2.59
CA MET A 410 -0.31 5.51 -1.65
C MET A 410 0.06 6.93 -2.14
N LYS A 411 0.42 7.07 -3.43
CA LYS A 411 0.88 8.32 -4.07
C LYS A 411 2.15 8.91 -3.47
N LEU A 412 2.94 8.12 -2.75
CA LEU A 412 4.23 8.55 -2.26
C LEU A 412 5.24 8.60 -3.40
N ALA A 413 6.09 9.61 -3.35
CA ALA A 413 7.01 9.89 -4.42
C ALA A 413 8.25 8.99 -4.25
N VAL A 414 8.23 7.83 -4.93
CA VAL A 414 9.29 6.82 -5.02
C VAL A 414 9.38 6.26 -6.44
N ASN A 415 10.54 5.74 -6.81
CA ASN A 415 10.71 4.92 -8.01
C ASN A 415 10.57 3.42 -7.67
N THR A 416 9.73 2.69 -8.40
CA THR A 416 9.67 1.22 -8.36
C THR A 416 10.79 0.60 -9.22
N GLU A 417 10.98 -0.72 -9.17
CA GLU A 417 11.94 -1.40 -10.07
C GLU A 417 11.67 -1.09 -11.55
N GLN A 418 10.39 -1.09 -11.94
CA GLN A 418 9.96 -0.76 -13.29
C GLN A 418 10.31 0.70 -13.66
N ASP A 419 10.13 1.64 -12.72
CA ASP A 419 10.53 3.03 -12.93
C ASP A 419 12.05 3.11 -13.17
N TRP A 420 12.86 2.43 -12.33
CA TRP A 420 14.32 2.41 -12.49
C TRP A 420 14.78 1.81 -13.81
N ASP A 421 14.14 0.73 -14.27
CA ASP A 421 14.44 0.14 -15.58
C ASP A 421 14.07 1.10 -16.71
N ALA A 422 12.93 1.78 -16.63
CA ALA A 422 12.52 2.78 -17.60
C ALA A 422 13.52 3.95 -17.65
N LEU A 423 14.00 4.44 -16.51
CA LEU A 423 15.02 5.49 -16.42
C LEU A 423 16.36 5.03 -17.02
N THR A 424 16.79 3.81 -16.69
CA THR A 424 18.05 3.24 -17.19
C THR A 424 18.02 3.05 -18.70
N ASN A 425 16.97 2.43 -19.23
CA ASN A 425 16.78 2.21 -20.66
C ASN A 425 16.73 3.53 -21.44
N SER A 426 16.00 4.50 -20.89
CA SER A 426 15.90 5.85 -21.45
C SER A 426 17.26 6.55 -21.51
N ARG A 427 18.07 6.45 -20.45
CA ARG A 427 19.41 7.02 -20.41
C ARG A 427 20.39 6.28 -21.33
N GLN A 428 20.37 4.96 -21.34
CA GLN A 428 21.18 4.15 -22.26
C GLN A 428 20.86 4.47 -23.71
N LYS A 429 19.59 4.69 -24.05
CA LYS A 429 19.19 5.14 -25.40
C LYS A 429 19.78 6.52 -25.72
N LYS A 430 19.71 7.48 -24.78
CA LYS A 430 20.36 8.80 -24.94
C LYS A 430 21.87 8.65 -25.17
N GLU A 431 22.55 7.82 -24.39
CA GLU A 431 24.00 7.61 -24.54
C GLU A 431 24.38 6.85 -25.82
N GLY A 432 23.56 5.88 -26.24
CA GLY A 432 23.75 5.18 -27.51
C GLY A 432 23.70 6.12 -28.72
N VAL A 433 22.95 7.23 -28.62
CA VAL A 433 22.90 8.30 -29.62
C VAL A 433 24.10 9.24 -29.52
N ILE A 434 24.52 9.62 -28.31
CA ILE A 434 25.55 10.65 -28.09
C ILE A 434 26.98 10.11 -28.19
N ASN A 435 27.25 8.91 -27.64
CA ASN A 435 28.59 8.36 -27.51
C ASN A 435 29.33 8.16 -28.85
N PRO A 436 28.70 7.67 -29.93
CA PRO A 436 29.36 7.53 -31.23
C PRO A 436 29.87 8.87 -31.76
N ILE A 437 29.05 9.92 -31.67
CA ILE A 437 29.38 11.28 -32.09
C ILE A 437 30.56 11.82 -31.29
N GLN A 438 30.55 11.66 -29.97
CA GLN A 438 31.63 12.16 -29.12
C GLN A 438 32.94 11.39 -29.27
N SER A 439 32.85 10.08 -29.51
CA SER A 439 34.03 9.25 -29.79
C SER A 439 34.69 9.68 -31.10
N ALA A 440 33.90 9.77 -32.18
CA ALA A 440 34.37 10.22 -33.48
C ALA A 440 34.91 11.66 -33.41
N ALA A 441 34.21 12.55 -32.72
CA ALA A 441 34.63 13.93 -32.53
C ALA A 441 35.96 14.06 -31.80
N ARG A 442 36.20 13.30 -30.73
CA ARG A 442 37.47 13.36 -30.00
C ARG A 442 38.64 12.91 -30.87
N GLN A 443 38.45 11.84 -31.63
CA GLN A 443 39.48 11.35 -32.56
C GLN A 443 39.71 12.33 -33.71
N PHE A 444 38.63 12.91 -34.24
CA PHE A 444 38.68 13.90 -35.30
C PHE A 444 39.37 15.20 -34.83
N LEU A 445 38.96 15.74 -33.69
CA LEU A 445 39.56 16.93 -33.08
C LEU A 445 41.05 16.72 -32.78
N SER A 446 41.42 15.57 -32.23
CA SER A 446 42.82 15.18 -32.00
C SER A 446 43.63 15.24 -33.30
N ALA A 447 43.06 14.75 -34.40
CA ALA A 447 43.72 14.81 -35.71
C ALA A 447 43.81 16.24 -36.27
N LEU A 448 42.77 17.06 -36.09
CA LEU A 448 42.73 18.46 -36.56
C LEU A 448 43.65 19.41 -35.79
N GLN A 449 43.90 19.13 -34.50
CA GLN A 449 44.80 19.93 -33.66
C GLN A 449 46.29 19.57 -33.86
N ASN A 450 46.59 18.53 -34.65
CA ASN A 450 47.96 18.11 -34.89
C ASN A 450 48.69 19.14 -35.79
N PRO A 451 49.81 19.74 -35.32
CA PRO A 451 50.53 20.75 -36.10
C PRO A 451 51.23 20.17 -37.34
N ASN A 452 51.48 18.86 -37.38
CA ASN A 452 52.07 18.21 -38.54
C ASN A 452 50.96 17.69 -39.48
N LYS A 453 50.89 18.27 -40.67
CA LYS A 453 49.89 17.95 -41.69
C LYS A 453 49.91 16.48 -42.15
N ASP A 454 51.08 15.87 -42.26
CA ASP A 454 51.20 14.47 -42.68
C ASP A 454 50.72 13.51 -41.58
N GLU A 455 50.99 13.86 -40.32
CA GLU A 455 50.52 13.09 -39.18
C GLU A 455 49.02 13.29 -38.96
N ALA A 456 48.51 14.51 -39.14
CA ALA A 456 47.07 14.79 -39.17
C ALA A 456 46.36 13.93 -40.24
N ALA A 457 46.91 13.85 -41.45
CA ALA A 457 46.37 13.02 -42.52
C ALA A 457 46.33 11.53 -42.16
N ARG A 458 47.38 11.00 -41.51
CA ARG A 458 47.42 9.61 -41.03
C ARG A 458 46.39 9.33 -39.95
N GLN A 459 46.18 10.28 -39.03
CA GLN A 459 45.18 10.18 -37.97
C GLN A 459 43.75 10.32 -38.51
N LEU A 460 43.54 11.11 -39.56
CA LEU A 460 42.26 11.25 -40.25
C LEU A 460 41.90 10.02 -41.08
N TYR A 461 42.86 9.39 -41.77
CA TYR A 461 42.61 8.26 -42.67
C TYR A 461 41.69 7.14 -42.10
N PRO A 462 41.90 6.62 -40.88
CA PRO A 462 41.02 5.58 -40.32
C PRO A 462 39.61 6.08 -39.96
N LEU A 463 39.43 7.39 -39.78
CA LEU A 463 38.18 8.02 -39.37
C LEU A 463 37.23 8.31 -40.54
N LEU A 464 37.75 8.35 -41.77
CA LEU A 464 36.99 8.76 -42.95
C LEU A 464 36.59 7.54 -43.79
N ASN A 465 35.35 7.53 -44.28
CA ASN A 465 34.90 6.56 -45.28
C ASN A 465 33.66 7.05 -46.01
N THR A 466 33.67 7.00 -47.34
CA THR A 466 32.49 7.26 -48.17
C THR A 466 32.17 6.03 -49.03
N GLU A 467 30.90 5.86 -49.40
CA GLU A 467 30.51 4.80 -50.34
C GLU A 467 31.17 4.95 -51.71
N LYS A 468 31.35 6.19 -52.19
CA LYS A 468 31.91 6.49 -53.52
C LYS A 468 33.45 6.43 -53.57
N GLY A 469 34.14 6.80 -52.49
CA GLY A 469 35.61 6.90 -52.44
C GLY A 469 36.32 5.88 -51.55
N GLY A 470 35.59 5.12 -50.73
CA GLY A 470 36.14 4.13 -49.82
C GLY A 470 36.89 4.73 -48.61
N ASN A 471 37.71 3.90 -47.96
CA ASN A 471 38.42 4.27 -46.74
C ASN A 471 39.37 5.46 -46.97
N GLY A 472 39.42 6.38 -46.01
CA GLY A 472 40.29 7.56 -46.06
C GLY A 472 39.74 8.71 -46.92
N THR A 473 38.49 8.62 -47.36
CA THR A 473 37.81 9.67 -48.14
C THR A 473 36.57 10.19 -47.44
N VAL A 474 36.22 11.45 -47.68
CA VAL A 474 35.06 12.15 -47.12
C VAL A 474 34.42 13.05 -48.16
N LEU A 475 33.10 13.18 -48.11
CA LEU A 475 32.37 14.16 -48.89
C LEU A 475 32.40 15.51 -48.17
N LEU A 476 33.07 16.51 -48.75
CA LEU A 476 33.16 17.84 -48.18
C LEU A 476 32.17 18.80 -48.87
N GLN A 477 31.30 19.40 -48.08
CA GLN A 477 30.33 20.41 -48.51
C GLN A 477 30.67 21.76 -47.89
N ASN A 478 30.42 22.82 -48.64
CA ASN A 478 30.66 24.18 -48.18
C ASN A 478 29.39 25.01 -48.32
N HIS A 479 28.76 25.33 -47.19
CA HIS A 479 27.65 26.27 -47.11
C HIS A 479 28.06 27.59 -46.43
N LEU A 480 29.34 27.76 -46.13
CA LEU A 480 29.89 29.08 -45.87
C LEU A 480 30.07 29.78 -47.22
N SER A 481 29.74 31.07 -47.29
CA SER A 481 30.01 31.94 -48.44
C SER A 481 31.37 31.64 -49.08
N ASN A 482 31.49 31.71 -50.41
CA ASN A 482 32.71 31.32 -51.15
C ASN A 482 33.99 31.94 -50.55
N PHE A 483 34.68 31.18 -49.70
CA PHE A 483 35.95 31.56 -49.07
C PHE A 483 37.16 30.96 -49.82
N GLY A 484 36.94 30.49 -51.05
CA GLY A 484 37.98 29.93 -51.91
C GLY A 484 38.33 28.48 -51.59
N LEU A 485 37.39 27.67 -51.08
CA LEU A 485 37.59 26.24 -50.86
C LEU A 485 37.98 25.51 -52.16
N GLU A 486 37.41 25.94 -53.28
CA GLU A 486 37.70 25.45 -54.63
C GLU A 486 39.15 25.78 -55.04
N THR A 487 39.66 26.94 -54.60
CA THR A 487 41.06 27.35 -54.83
C THR A 487 42.03 26.53 -53.99
N LEU A 488 41.64 26.15 -52.78
CA LEU A 488 42.44 25.30 -51.89
C LEU A 488 42.51 23.84 -52.36
N LEU A 489 41.44 23.34 -52.98
CA LEU A 489 41.35 21.94 -53.38
C LEU A 489 41.75 21.68 -54.82
N GLN A 490 41.55 22.63 -55.74
CA GLN A 490 41.81 22.47 -57.19
C GLN A 490 41.13 21.21 -57.79
N LEU A 491 39.93 20.86 -57.32
CA LEU A 491 39.19 19.66 -57.71
C LEU A 491 37.84 20.00 -58.36
N PRO A 492 37.34 19.15 -59.27
CA PRO A 492 35.99 19.28 -59.80
C PRO A 492 34.95 18.98 -58.70
N THR A 493 33.93 19.82 -58.60
CA THR A 493 32.77 19.64 -57.71
C THR A 493 31.82 18.57 -58.26
N VAL A 494 31.32 17.70 -57.40
CA VAL A 494 30.19 16.81 -57.71
C VAL A 494 28.91 17.65 -57.57
N ALA A 495 28.14 17.74 -58.66
CA ALA A 495 26.90 18.52 -58.68
C ALA A 495 25.94 18.11 -57.55
N ASP A 496 25.40 19.10 -56.85
CA ASP A 496 24.44 18.99 -55.73
C ASP A 496 24.89 18.17 -54.49
N GLU A 497 26.13 17.68 -54.46
CA GLU A 497 26.63 16.81 -53.37
C GLU A 497 27.91 17.32 -52.67
N GLY A 498 28.76 18.13 -53.31
CA GLY A 498 30.01 18.65 -52.73
C GLY A 498 31.28 18.11 -53.41
N VAL A 499 32.42 18.08 -52.70
CA VAL A 499 33.72 17.63 -53.23
C VAL A 499 34.18 16.39 -52.48
N LEU A 500 34.44 15.29 -53.19
CA LEU A 500 35.03 14.10 -52.61
C LEU A 500 36.54 14.30 -52.43
N ILE A 501 37.03 14.24 -51.20
CA ILE A 501 38.43 14.47 -50.87
C ILE A 501 39.01 13.36 -49.99
N ASN A 502 40.33 13.17 -50.06
CA ASN A 502 41.04 12.25 -49.19
C ASN A 502 41.55 12.92 -47.89
N ALA A 503 42.01 12.12 -46.94
CA ALA A 503 42.50 12.59 -45.63
C ALA A 503 43.62 13.64 -45.72
N GLY A 504 44.52 13.54 -46.70
CA GLY A 504 45.61 14.51 -46.91
C GLY A 504 45.12 15.86 -47.43
N GLN A 505 44.14 15.83 -48.33
CA GLN A 505 43.46 17.03 -48.82
C GLN A 505 42.67 17.69 -47.69
N LEU A 506 41.96 16.90 -46.87
CA LEU A 506 41.23 17.42 -45.71
C LEU A 506 42.16 18.10 -44.69
N ALA A 507 43.29 17.45 -44.34
CA ALA A 507 44.31 18.06 -43.49
C ALA A 507 44.84 19.39 -44.09
N GLY A 508 44.94 19.46 -45.42
CA GLY A 508 45.32 20.68 -46.14
C GLY A 508 44.32 21.81 -46.01
N VAL A 509 43.02 21.51 -46.06
CA VAL A 509 41.97 22.51 -45.86
C VAL A 509 42.07 23.13 -44.47
N PHE A 510 42.16 22.31 -43.41
CA PHE A 510 42.23 22.83 -42.03
C PHE A 510 43.54 23.57 -41.74
N SER A 511 44.65 23.12 -42.31
CA SER A 511 45.93 23.86 -42.25
C SER A 511 45.82 25.23 -42.94
N GLY A 512 45.18 25.29 -44.12
CA GLY A 512 44.96 26.53 -44.86
C GLY A 512 43.98 27.50 -44.19
N LEU A 513 43.00 26.98 -43.44
CA LEU A 513 42.07 27.78 -42.64
C LEU A 513 42.73 28.43 -41.42
N ASN A 514 43.92 28.00 -41.01
CA ASN A 514 44.66 28.56 -39.89
C ASN A 514 43.79 28.68 -38.61
N VAL A 515 43.21 27.56 -38.19
CA VAL A 515 42.30 27.50 -37.04
C VAL A 515 43.06 27.81 -35.74
N GLU A 516 42.49 28.68 -34.92
CA GLU A 516 42.99 29.05 -33.59
C GLU A 516 42.47 28.09 -32.52
N ALA A 517 41.16 27.84 -32.52
CA ALA A 517 40.49 27.07 -31.48
C ALA A 517 39.32 26.28 -32.06
N TYR A 518 39.01 25.16 -31.41
CA TYR A 518 37.83 24.34 -31.67
C TYR A 518 37.00 24.23 -30.40
N SER A 519 35.68 24.17 -30.52
CA SER A 519 34.82 23.74 -29.42
C SER A 519 34.87 22.22 -29.26
N CYS A 520 34.33 21.71 -28.15
CA CYS A 520 33.90 20.31 -28.10
C CYS A 520 32.73 20.10 -29.10
N ALA A 521 32.52 18.85 -29.53
CA ALA A 521 31.44 18.51 -30.45
C ALA A 521 30.17 18.08 -29.70
N ARG A 522 29.02 18.46 -30.27
CA ARG A 522 27.69 18.15 -29.76
C ARG A 522 26.90 17.40 -30.82
N PRO A 523 25.98 16.48 -30.47
CA PRO A 523 25.04 15.95 -31.44
C PRO A 523 24.16 17.07 -31.98
N ALA A 524 23.92 17.08 -33.29
CA ALA A 524 22.91 17.94 -33.89
C ALA A 524 21.54 17.57 -33.32
N GLN A 525 20.62 18.53 -33.25
CA GLN A 525 19.24 18.28 -32.85
C GLN A 525 18.27 18.53 -34.00
N ASP A 526 17.20 17.74 -34.01
CA ASP A 526 16.02 17.97 -34.83
C ASP A 526 14.78 17.89 -33.94
N GLN A 527 13.95 18.93 -33.95
CA GLN A 527 12.78 19.08 -33.06
C GLN A 527 13.08 18.80 -31.56
N GLY A 528 14.26 19.19 -31.08
CA GLY A 528 14.70 18.99 -29.69
C GLY A 528 15.22 17.58 -29.35
N GLN A 529 15.29 16.66 -30.34
CA GLN A 529 15.88 15.32 -30.15
C GLN A 529 17.28 15.25 -30.77
N PRO A 530 18.28 14.65 -30.08
CA PRO A 530 19.61 14.47 -30.64
C PRO A 530 19.59 13.45 -31.79
N LEU A 531 20.24 13.81 -32.89
CA LEU A 531 20.46 12.95 -34.04
C LEU A 531 21.64 12.02 -33.75
N ALA A 532 21.49 10.72 -34.04
CA ALA A 532 22.46 9.68 -33.67
C ALA A 532 23.73 9.65 -34.52
N ASN A 533 23.67 10.26 -35.72
CA ASN A 533 24.72 10.19 -36.72
C ASN A 533 25.28 11.56 -37.10
N ILE A 534 24.80 12.66 -36.55
CA ILE A 534 25.24 14.00 -36.96
C ILE A 534 25.80 14.74 -35.74
N GLY A 535 27.06 15.17 -35.83
CA GLY A 535 27.70 16.02 -34.84
C GLY A 535 28.02 17.41 -35.39
N ILE A 536 28.07 18.40 -34.50
CA ILE A 536 28.42 19.78 -34.79
C ILE A 536 29.57 20.19 -33.88
N MET A 537 30.59 20.81 -34.47
CA MET A 537 31.73 21.40 -33.77
C MET A 537 31.98 22.81 -34.29
N LEU A 538 32.23 23.76 -33.41
CA LEU A 538 32.58 25.13 -33.79
C LEU A 538 34.10 25.26 -33.91
N PHE A 539 34.54 26.15 -34.80
CA PHE A 539 35.95 26.49 -34.95
C PHE A 539 36.11 28.00 -35.17
N VAL A 540 37.15 28.56 -34.56
CA VAL A 540 37.54 29.97 -34.70
C VAL A 540 38.88 30.03 -35.41
N THR A 541 39.01 30.90 -36.41
CA THR A 541 40.22 31.06 -37.21
C THR A 541 41.05 32.26 -36.74
N LYS A 542 42.36 32.23 -37.02
CA LYS A 542 43.23 33.39 -36.77
C LYS A 542 42.96 34.53 -37.76
N PRO A 543 43.27 35.79 -37.38
CA PRO A 543 43.24 36.92 -38.32
C PRO A 543 44.05 36.64 -39.60
N GLY A 544 43.49 37.00 -40.76
CA GLY A 544 44.10 36.72 -42.07
C GLY A 544 43.80 35.34 -42.65
N SER A 545 42.97 34.53 -42.00
CA SER A 545 42.43 33.29 -42.56
C SER A 545 41.50 33.57 -43.76
N PRO A 546 41.43 32.67 -44.77
CA PRO A 546 40.45 32.76 -45.85
C PRO A 546 38.99 32.87 -45.37
N ARG A 547 38.70 32.33 -44.18
CA ARG A 547 37.40 32.48 -43.49
C ARG A 547 37.62 33.21 -42.19
N GLU A 548 37.40 34.52 -42.16
CA GLU A 548 37.47 35.31 -40.93
C GLU A 548 36.42 34.85 -39.90
N LYS A 549 36.78 34.90 -38.61
CA LYS A 549 35.97 34.52 -37.44
C LYS A 549 35.58 33.04 -37.30
N GLY A 550 35.75 32.24 -38.37
CA GLY A 550 35.51 30.80 -38.35
C GLY A 550 34.08 30.40 -38.73
N GLY A 551 33.57 29.33 -38.13
CA GLY A 551 32.30 28.73 -38.52
C GLY A 551 31.89 27.51 -37.68
N ALA A 552 30.82 26.84 -38.14
CA ALA A 552 30.41 25.53 -37.64
C ALA A 552 30.80 24.44 -38.64
N LEU A 553 31.14 23.27 -38.12
CA LEU A 553 31.46 22.08 -38.88
C LEU A 553 30.48 20.98 -38.47
N GLU A 554 29.60 20.61 -39.40
CA GLU A 554 28.72 19.45 -39.26
C GLU A 554 29.44 18.21 -39.82
N PHE A 555 29.42 17.10 -39.10
CA PHE A 555 29.97 15.83 -39.55
C PHE A 555 28.94 14.72 -39.41
N GLU A 556 28.82 13.89 -40.44
CA GLU A 556 27.91 12.76 -40.46
C GLU A 556 28.68 11.44 -40.35
N LEU A 557 28.21 10.58 -39.46
CA LEU A 557 28.73 9.25 -39.22
C LEU A 557 27.92 8.19 -39.95
N VAL A 558 28.62 7.35 -40.71
CA VAL A 558 28.08 6.13 -41.30
C VAL A 558 28.98 4.98 -40.85
N GLN A 559 28.38 3.98 -40.18
CA GLN A 559 29.10 2.82 -39.62
C GLN A 559 30.30 3.21 -38.73
N GLY A 560 30.16 4.30 -37.95
CA GLY A 560 31.19 4.77 -37.03
C GLY A 560 32.33 5.58 -37.67
N LYS A 561 32.26 5.86 -38.97
CA LYS A 561 33.23 6.70 -39.70
C LYS A 561 32.57 7.96 -40.25
N ILE A 562 33.34 9.04 -40.38
CA ILE A 562 32.87 10.28 -40.97
C ILE A 562 32.77 10.11 -42.48
N ALA A 563 31.53 10.14 -42.99
CA ALA A 563 31.24 10.05 -44.41
C ALA A 563 31.07 11.43 -45.07
N ARG A 564 30.55 12.40 -44.31
CA ARG A 564 30.31 13.74 -44.80
C ARG A 564 30.76 14.78 -43.80
N LEU A 565 31.34 15.86 -44.31
CA LEU A 565 31.70 17.07 -43.58
C LEU A 565 31.08 18.26 -44.28
N THR A 566 30.45 19.15 -43.52
CA THR A 566 29.79 20.32 -44.07
C THR A 566 30.20 21.54 -43.26
N PHE A 567 30.81 22.53 -43.92
CA PHE A 567 31.01 23.85 -43.34
C PHE A 567 29.70 24.61 -43.34
N GLN A 568 29.25 25.05 -42.16
CA GLN A 568 27.95 25.69 -41.91
C GLN A 568 28.12 27.04 -41.22
N HIS A 569 27.14 27.93 -41.38
CA HIS A 569 27.10 29.18 -40.61
C HIS A 569 26.95 28.90 -39.10
N PRO A 570 27.57 29.67 -38.19
CA PRO A 570 27.42 29.48 -36.75
C PRO A 570 25.97 29.46 -36.24
N SER A 571 25.07 30.20 -36.90
CA SER A 571 23.63 30.24 -36.58
C SER A 571 22.79 29.11 -37.22
N PHE A 572 23.43 28.14 -37.89
CA PHE A 572 22.73 27.02 -38.52
C PHE A 572 22.04 26.14 -37.47
N ARG A 573 20.80 25.68 -37.76
CA ARG A 573 19.95 24.88 -36.86
C ARG A 573 19.66 25.55 -35.50
N ASP A 574 19.61 26.88 -35.45
CA ASP A 574 19.37 27.65 -34.21
C ASP A 574 20.28 27.21 -33.05
N PHE A 575 21.55 26.94 -33.38
CA PHE A 575 22.53 26.38 -32.43
C PHE A 575 22.71 27.24 -31.17
N GLU A 576 22.57 28.56 -31.28
CA GLU A 576 22.59 29.48 -30.14
C GLU A 576 21.43 29.24 -29.17
N GLN A 577 20.22 29.03 -29.70
CA GLN A 577 19.06 28.66 -28.88
C GLN A 577 19.27 27.27 -28.26
N ASN A 578 19.84 26.33 -29.00
CA ASN A 578 20.20 25.02 -28.46
C ASN A 578 21.21 25.09 -27.30
N LEU A 579 22.17 26.01 -27.37
CA LEU A 579 23.13 26.24 -26.28
C LEU A 579 22.47 26.86 -25.06
N ALA A 580 21.45 27.71 -25.24
CA ALA A 580 20.66 28.26 -24.16
C ALA A 580 19.78 27.19 -23.48
N ASP A 581 19.11 26.35 -24.28
CA ASP A 581 18.19 25.32 -23.79
C ASP A 581 18.92 24.12 -23.17
N TYR A 582 20.11 23.78 -23.69
CA TYR A 582 20.93 22.66 -23.26
C TYR A 582 22.41 23.09 -23.12
N PRO A 583 22.80 23.81 -22.05
CA PRO A 583 24.15 24.36 -21.90
C PRO A 583 25.25 23.30 -21.79
N ASP A 584 24.90 22.11 -21.30
CA ASP A 584 25.77 20.93 -21.32
C ASP A 584 25.02 19.79 -22.04
N LEU A 585 25.54 19.35 -23.18
CA LEU A 585 24.97 18.26 -23.97
C LEU A 585 26.03 17.17 -24.19
N GLY A 586 25.85 16.06 -23.48
CA GLY A 586 26.80 14.94 -23.48
C GLY A 586 28.09 15.21 -22.70
N GLY A 587 28.17 16.24 -21.86
CA GLY A 587 29.45 16.65 -21.24
C GLY A 587 30.25 17.61 -22.10
N CYS A 588 29.63 18.20 -23.14
CA CYS A 588 30.20 19.28 -23.94
C CYS A 588 29.52 20.60 -23.61
N ARG A 589 30.23 21.44 -22.85
CA ARG A 589 29.88 22.82 -22.56
C ARG A 589 30.78 23.75 -23.37
N ILE A 590 30.18 24.53 -24.26
CA ILE A 590 30.90 25.51 -25.08
C ILE A 590 31.01 26.82 -24.30
N GLU A 591 32.22 27.36 -24.18
CA GLU A 591 32.47 28.60 -23.45
C GLU A 591 31.93 29.82 -24.21
N ALA A 592 31.37 30.78 -23.47
CA ALA A 592 30.84 32.01 -24.04
C ALA A 592 31.91 32.81 -24.81
N ASP A 593 33.16 32.76 -24.37
CA ASP A 593 34.28 33.44 -25.02
C ASP A 593 34.55 32.91 -26.44
N LEU A 594 34.35 31.60 -26.68
CA LEU A 594 34.48 31.02 -28.01
C LEU A 594 33.34 31.45 -28.92
N LEU A 595 32.11 31.54 -28.40
CA LEU A 595 30.94 32.02 -29.15
C LEU A 595 31.09 33.50 -29.53
N ASN A 596 31.56 34.33 -28.60
CA ASN A 596 31.78 35.76 -28.86
C ASN A 596 32.80 36.02 -29.98
N LYS A 597 33.77 35.12 -30.19
CA LYS A 597 34.75 35.21 -31.30
C LYS A 597 34.16 34.87 -32.68
N LEU A 598 32.99 34.22 -32.74
CA LEU A 598 32.32 33.83 -33.99
C LEU A 598 31.41 34.94 -34.55
N HIS A 599 31.09 35.95 -33.73
CA HIS A 599 30.27 37.12 -34.09
C HIS A 599 31.12 38.35 -34.40
#